data_AF-A0A955V4T1-F1
#
_entry.id   AF-A0A955V4T1-F1
#
_cell.length_a   1.000
_cell.length_b   1.000
_cell.length_c   1.000
_cell.angle_alpha   90.00
_cell.angle_beta   90.00
_cell.angle_gamma   90.00
#
_symmetry.space_group_name_H-M   'P 1'
#
loop_
_entity.id
_entity.type
_entity.pdbx_description
1 polymer ?
#
loop_
_entity_poly.entity_id
_entity_poly.type
_entity_poly.pdbx_seq_one_letter_code
_entity_poly.pdbx_strand_id
1 'polypeptide(L)'
;MRRLAWIAAALGACTCTLLFAAGCSDGGSSGSTGTTDTTAPADTAGGDDTAAGDDVLPVDTTAPADTVAPVQDDVRVVTLLDGVELDLVNGKSIDIPVEIPANTISVTVSALGTADGTYVVNKWVQSDGSVLVTPNWLTQGSEQDQGGICMSCADRATMSEGAIALIAPNNPSVTLVPGEHTVSIFGIKQKPVAGQSGGTCGDGTCTFIDQFQCPQDCAPSPLNGKVLLSVFAKVSPDGVVPDTGVLDLNLHFTGARGWTAATAPTDADFQAVLDSLRTIYAQVGLTIGEITYRDIDARFQVIESVTGPNSDLMELYSQSEGNALNALDLYFVDELSSQFGIILGVAGGIPGPPLVQGSQRSGVAIVVKQIQGVPAGVDTTMAHEMGHFLGLFHTSEQAFFPPQIHDPLPDTPENDESYLMFNTGAGNVLSPYQGRVMRSNPWVRHPADTTLGEDGL
;
A
#
# COMPACT_ATOMS: atom_id res chain seq x y z
N MET A 1 -30.49 41.64 -20.58
CA MET A 1 -31.08 40.62 -19.68
C MET A 1 -29.99 39.64 -19.30
N ARG A 2 -29.85 39.41 -17.99
CA ARG A 2 -28.72 38.83 -17.26
C ARG A 2 -28.28 37.45 -17.77
N ARG A 3 -26.97 37.24 -17.94
CA ARG A 3 -26.34 35.90 -17.87
C ARG A 3 -25.85 35.73 -16.43
N LEU A 4 -26.38 34.72 -15.72
CA LEU A 4 -25.86 34.27 -14.44
C LEU A 4 -24.61 33.43 -14.70
N ALA A 5 -23.49 33.83 -14.09
CA ALA A 5 -22.33 32.99 -13.88
C ALA A 5 -22.56 32.17 -12.60
N TRP A 6 -22.43 30.85 -12.70
CA TRP A 6 -22.30 29.99 -11.53
C TRP A 6 -20.81 29.87 -11.21
N ILE A 7 -20.45 30.30 -10.00
CA ILE A 7 -19.15 30.08 -9.38
C ILE A 7 -19.24 28.72 -8.69
N ALA A 8 -18.53 27.72 -9.18
CA ALA A 8 -18.25 26.51 -8.43
C ALA A 8 -16.96 26.74 -7.65
N ALA A 9 -17.08 26.94 -6.33
CA ALA A 9 -15.96 26.84 -5.42
C ALA A 9 -15.65 25.33 -5.24
N ALA A 10 -14.65 24.84 -5.96
CA ALA A 10 -14.12 23.50 -5.76
C ALA A 10 -13.15 23.55 -4.58
N LEU A 11 -13.51 22.90 -3.47
CA LEU A 11 -12.57 22.55 -2.41
C LEU A 11 -11.59 21.54 -3.01
N GLY A 12 -10.29 21.87 -3.00
CA GLY A 12 -9.25 20.96 -3.44
C GLY A 12 -9.13 19.79 -2.48
N ALA A 13 -9.60 18.61 -2.90
CA ALA A 13 -9.33 17.34 -2.25
C ALA A 13 -8.10 16.69 -2.92
N CYS A 14 -7.33 15.91 -2.18
CA CYS A 14 -6.37 15.00 -2.79
C CYS A 14 -7.19 13.85 -3.38
N THR A 15 -7.67 14.03 -4.61
CA THR A 15 -8.44 13.00 -5.29
C THR A 15 -7.45 11.93 -5.76
N CYS A 16 -7.13 10.97 -4.90
CA CYS A 16 -6.62 9.69 -5.36
C CYS A 16 -7.65 9.18 -6.37
N THR A 17 -7.29 9.17 -7.65
CA THR A 17 -8.23 8.87 -8.73
C THR A 17 -8.48 7.36 -8.74
N LEU A 18 -9.27 6.89 -7.77
CA LEU A 18 -9.95 5.61 -7.81
C LEU A 18 -11.12 5.82 -8.79
N LEU A 19 -10.89 5.52 -10.06
CA LEU A 19 -11.93 5.58 -11.08
C LEU A 19 -13.07 4.63 -10.68
N PHE A 20 -14.20 5.21 -10.30
CA PHE A 20 -15.41 4.48 -9.92
C PHE A 20 -16.02 3.77 -11.14
N ALA A 21 -16.14 2.45 -11.05
CA ALA A 21 -17.08 1.67 -11.85
C ALA A 21 -17.69 0.58 -10.94
N ALA A 22 -18.66 0.97 -10.12
CA ALA A 22 -19.49 0.02 -9.37
C ALA A 22 -20.76 -0.27 -10.19
N GLY A 23 -20.81 -1.44 -10.82
CA GLY A 23 -22.01 -1.95 -11.47
C GLY A 23 -22.89 -2.66 -10.43
N CYS A 24 -24.06 -2.09 -10.11
CA CYS A 24 -25.05 -2.76 -9.28
C CYS A 24 -25.56 -4.04 -9.96
N SER A 25 -25.56 -5.17 -9.25
CA SER A 25 -26.22 -6.40 -9.68
C SER A 25 -27.51 -6.59 -8.87
N ASP A 26 -28.65 -6.58 -9.57
CA ASP A 26 -29.95 -6.90 -8.99
C ASP A 26 -30.05 -8.40 -8.65
N GLY A 27 -29.82 -8.73 -7.38
CA GLY A 27 -29.98 -10.07 -6.82
C GLY A 27 -31.42 -10.39 -6.43
N GLY A 28 -32.22 -10.88 -7.39
CA GLY A 28 -33.55 -11.45 -7.13
C GLY A 28 -33.47 -12.77 -6.34
N SER A 29 -33.72 -12.73 -5.03
CA SER A 29 -33.89 -13.91 -4.18
C SER A 29 -35.31 -14.50 -4.30
N SER A 30 -35.41 -15.73 -4.77
CA SER A 30 -36.58 -16.60 -4.52
C SER A 30 -36.09 -17.87 -3.81
N GLY A 31 -36.64 -18.10 -2.62
CA GLY A 31 -36.17 -19.14 -1.69
C GLY A 31 -36.79 -20.52 -1.91
N SER A 32 -36.34 -21.49 -1.11
CA SER A 32 -37.17 -22.58 -0.60
C SER A 32 -36.50 -23.26 0.59
N THR A 33 -37.34 -23.56 1.57
CA THR A 33 -37.15 -24.17 2.88
C THR A 33 -37.03 -25.70 2.87
N GLY A 34 -36.40 -26.27 3.91
CA GLY A 34 -36.58 -27.66 4.40
C GLY A 34 -35.53 -28.04 5.45
N THR A 35 -35.76 -27.84 6.76
CA THR A 35 -36.30 -28.79 7.79
C THR A 35 -35.46 -30.04 8.10
N THR A 36 -34.88 -30.05 9.33
CA THR A 36 -34.75 -31.13 10.37
C THR A 36 -34.33 -32.55 9.92
N ASP A 37 -33.44 -33.29 10.60
CA ASP A 37 -33.57 -33.73 12.00
C ASP A 37 -32.37 -34.61 12.48
N THR A 38 -32.18 -34.66 13.81
CA THR A 38 -31.62 -35.70 14.72
C THR A 38 -30.44 -36.63 14.34
N THR A 39 -29.39 -36.67 15.20
CA THR A 39 -29.15 -37.73 16.23
C THR A 39 -27.73 -37.66 16.83
N ALA A 40 -27.65 -37.65 18.16
CA ALA A 40 -26.54 -38.21 18.96
C ALA A 40 -27.01 -39.58 19.49
N PRO A 41 -26.13 -40.52 19.92
CA PRO A 41 -25.61 -40.44 21.29
C PRO A 41 -24.22 -41.10 21.60
N ALA A 42 -23.64 -40.63 22.70
CA ALA A 42 -23.05 -41.33 23.86
C ALA A 42 -21.88 -42.35 23.77
N ASP A 43 -20.92 -42.09 24.69
CA ASP A 43 -20.20 -42.96 25.62
C ASP A 43 -19.17 -44.00 25.12
N THR A 44 -17.94 -43.92 25.64
CA THR A 44 -17.48 -44.80 26.75
C THR A 44 -16.09 -44.43 27.28
N ALA A 45 -15.91 -44.76 28.55
CA ALA A 45 -14.78 -44.49 29.44
C ALA A 45 -13.76 -45.66 29.52
N GLY A 46 -12.66 -45.42 30.24
CA GLY A 46 -11.69 -46.42 30.74
C GLY A 46 -10.28 -46.13 30.23
N GLY A 47 -9.23 -45.95 31.02
CA GLY A 47 -8.78 -46.55 32.28
C GLY A 47 -7.26 -46.69 32.12
N ASP A 48 -6.44 -45.97 32.87
CA ASP A 48 -5.79 -46.33 34.13
C ASP A 48 -4.45 -47.07 33.96
N ASP A 49 -3.52 -46.65 34.83
CA ASP A 49 -2.40 -47.37 35.44
C ASP A 49 -0.97 -47.55 34.82
N THR A 50 -0.01 -47.20 35.70
CA THR A 50 1.31 -47.82 36.01
C THR A 50 2.63 -47.35 35.36
N ALA A 51 3.34 -46.48 36.10
CA ALA A 51 4.59 -46.69 36.87
C ALA A 51 5.83 -47.45 36.34
N ALA A 52 6.99 -46.97 36.85
CA ALA A 52 8.38 -47.50 36.86
C ALA A 52 9.19 -47.23 35.58
N GLY A 53 10.41 -46.67 35.60
CA GLY A 53 11.41 -46.54 36.66
C GLY A 53 12.71 -47.12 36.11
N ASP A 54 13.69 -46.29 35.76
CA ASP A 54 15.05 -46.76 35.48
C ASP A 54 16.08 -45.69 35.85
N ASP A 55 16.98 -46.11 36.75
CA ASP A 55 18.16 -45.42 37.24
C ASP A 55 19.19 -45.24 36.12
N VAL A 56 19.58 -43.99 35.84
CA VAL A 56 20.81 -43.69 35.10
C VAL A 56 21.67 -42.74 35.93
N LEU A 57 22.92 -43.16 36.11
CA LEU A 57 23.98 -42.58 36.93
C LEU A 57 24.24 -41.09 36.63
N PRO A 58 24.68 -40.28 37.63
CA PRO A 58 25.03 -38.89 37.42
C PRO A 58 26.38 -38.80 36.68
N VAL A 59 26.36 -38.32 35.44
CA VAL A 59 27.57 -37.86 34.75
C VAL A 59 27.80 -36.42 35.17
N ASP A 60 28.92 -36.18 35.85
CA ASP A 60 29.44 -34.86 36.14
C ASP A 60 29.91 -34.20 34.83
N THR A 61 29.10 -33.30 34.30
CA THR A 61 29.41 -32.43 33.18
C THR A 61 29.35 -30.96 33.62
N THR A 62 30.12 -30.57 34.64
CA THR A 62 30.39 -29.14 34.87
C THR A 62 31.55 -28.66 33.99
N ALA A 63 31.33 -28.65 32.67
CA ALA A 63 31.98 -27.66 31.83
C ALA A 63 30.96 -26.51 31.69
N PRO A 64 31.32 -25.24 31.97
CA PRO A 64 30.46 -24.15 31.58
C PRO A 64 30.29 -24.27 30.07
N ALA A 65 29.06 -24.56 29.62
CA ALA A 65 28.72 -24.37 28.24
C ALA A 65 29.08 -22.91 27.94
N ASP A 66 30.02 -22.69 27.01
CA ASP A 66 30.14 -21.43 26.32
C ASP A 66 28.78 -21.22 25.63
N THR A 67 27.84 -20.66 26.38
CA THR A 67 26.65 -20.04 25.82
C THR A 67 27.19 -18.80 25.14
N VAL A 68 27.63 -18.98 23.90
CA VAL A 68 27.68 -17.89 22.93
C VAL A 68 26.30 -17.26 23.03
N ALA A 69 26.24 -16.06 23.59
CA ALA A 69 25.00 -15.29 23.64
C ALA A 69 24.43 -15.31 22.21
N PRO A 70 23.16 -15.69 22.01
CA PRO A 70 22.58 -15.67 20.67
C PRO A 70 22.87 -14.31 20.07
N VAL A 71 23.52 -14.29 18.91
CA VAL A 71 23.72 -13.06 18.14
C VAL A 71 22.34 -12.44 18.04
N GLN A 72 22.16 -11.30 18.68
CA GLN A 72 20.87 -10.64 18.76
C GLN A 72 20.60 -10.13 17.35
N ASP A 73 19.77 -10.88 16.65
CA ASP A 73 19.59 -10.77 15.21
C ASP A 73 18.84 -9.46 14.90
N ASP A 74 19.56 -8.39 14.56
CA ASP A 74 18.98 -7.06 14.31
C ASP A 74 17.76 -7.08 13.36
N VAL A 75 16.90 -6.07 13.53
CA VAL A 75 15.72 -5.86 12.69
C VAL A 75 16.16 -5.67 11.25
N ARG A 76 15.68 -6.54 10.35
CA ARG A 76 16.13 -6.58 8.96
C ARG A 76 15.02 -7.00 8.01
N VAL A 77 15.23 -6.74 6.72
CA VAL A 77 14.37 -7.24 5.65
C VAL A 77 15.00 -8.51 5.07
N VAL A 78 14.20 -9.57 4.96
CA VAL A 78 14.55 -10.85 4.36
C VAL A 78 13.77 -11.00 3.06
N THR A 79 14.48 -11.27 1.97
CA THR A 79 13.85 -11.60 0.69
C THR A 79 13.38 -13.05 0.72
N LEU A 80 12.08 -13.27 0.59
CA LEU A 80 11.47 -14.61 0.55
C LEU A 80 11.28 -15.09 -0.89
N LEU A 81 10.87 -14.18 -1.78
CA LEU A 81 10.82 -14.37 -3.22
C LEU A 81 11.37 -13.11 -3.91
N ASP A 82 12.12 -13.29 -5.00
CA ASP A 82 12.74 -12.20 -5.74
C ASP A 82 12.44 -12.33 -7.24
N GLY A 83 11.57 -11.46 -7.76
CA GLY A 83 11.31 -11.34 -9.20
C GLY A 83 10.84 -12.63 -9.86
N VAL A 84 10.07 -13.47 -9.15
CA VAL A 84 9.57 -14.75 -9.69
C VAL A 84 8.55 -14.46 -10.79
N GLU A 85 8.86 -14.87 -12.02
CA GLU A 85 7.96 -14.70 -13.14
C GLU A 85 6.78 -15.67 -13.07
N LEU A 86 5.56 -15.13 -13.09
CA LEU A 86 4.32 -15.88 -13.08
C LEU A 86 3.49 -15.58 -14.33
N ASP A 87 2.97 -16.62 -14.98
CA ASP A 87 1.97 -16.46 -16.03
C ASP A 87 0.60 -16.15 -15.42
N LEU A 88 -0.08 -15.16 -16.01
CA LEU A 88 -1.49 -14.89 -15.79
C LEU A 88 -2.31 -15.55 -16.90
N VAL A 89 -3.16 -16.50 -16.52
CA VAL A 89 -4.11 -17.18 -17.41
C VAL A 89 -5.52 -16.84 -16.95
N ASN A 90 -6.31 -16.24 -17.85
CA ASN A 90 -7.59 -15.60 -17.53
C ASN A 90 -7.47 -14.67 -16.32
N GLY A 91 -6.47 -13.77 -16.33
CA GLY A 91 -6.23 -12.82 -15.25
C GLY A 91 -5.49 -13.41 -14.06
N LYS A 92 -5.47 -14.73 -13.85
CA LYS A 92 -5.05 -15.32 -12.57
C LYS A 92 -3.69 -15.99 -12.66
N SER A 93 -2.84 -15.77 -11.66
CA SER A 93 -1.62 -16.57 -11.45
C SER A 93 -1.95 -17.93 -10.82
N ILE A 94 -0.98 -18.84 -10.84
CA ILE A 94 -1.01 -19.98 -9.91
C ILE A 94 -0.91 -19.47 -8.45
N ASP A 95 -1.33 -20.32 -7.52
CA ASP A 95 -1.11 -20.12 -6.10
C ASP A 95 0.37 -20.42 -5.78
N ILE A 96 1.04 -19.48 -5.12
CA ILE A 96 2.46 -19.55 -4.77
C ILE A 96 2.62 -19.77 -3.26
N PRO A 97 3.29 -20.85 -2.83
CA PRO A 97 3.65 -21.04 -1.43
C PRO A 97 4.80 -20.09 -1.05
N VAL A 98 4.72 -19.48 0.12
CA VAL A 98 5.76 -18.62 0.68
C VAL A 98 5.95 -18.96 2.15
N GLU A 99 7.15 -19.39 2.54
CA GLU A 99 7.47 -19.70 3.94
C GLU A 99 7.73 -18.40 4.72
N ILE A 100 6.90 -18.10 5.72
CA ILE A 100 7.02 -16.90 6.56
C ILE A 100 7.75 -17.24 7.87
N PRO A 101 8.89 -16.58 8.18
CA PRO A 101 9.64 -16.80 9.41
C PRO A 101 8.84 -16.55 10.70
N ALA A 102 9.23 -17.22 11.78
CA ALA A 102 8.56 -17.11 13.08
C ALA A 102 8.62 -15.70 13.71
N ASN A 103 9.66 -14.95 13.39
CA ASN A 103 9.96 -13.65 13.98
C ASN A 103 9.61 -12.47 13.03
N THR A 104 8.72 -12.73 12.07
CA THR A 104 8.24 -11.73 11.12
C THR A 104 7.30 -10.72 11.78
N ILE A 105 7.59 -9.44 11.58
CA ILE A 105 6.75 -8.32 12.02
C ILE A 105 5.84 -7.81 10.90
N SER A 106 6.27 -7.97 9.65
CA SER A 106 5.46 -7.65 8.48
C SER A 106 5.91 -8.44 7.25
N VAL A 107 4.98 -8.65 6.32
CA VAL A 107 5.26 -9.21 5.00
C VAL A 107 4.77 -8.21 3.96
N THR A 108 5.58 -7.94 2.94
CA THR A 108 5.18 -7.15 1.79
C THR A 108 5.22 -8.01 0.54
N VAL A 109 4.09 -8.08 -0.16
CA VAL A 109 3.93 -8.74 -1.45
C VAL A 109 3.89 -7.67 -2.52
N SER A 110 4.69 -7.81 -3.58
CA SER A 110 4.66 -6.89 -4.72
C SER A 110 4.70 -7.64 -6.03
N ALA A 111 3.96 -7.16 -7.02
CA ALA A 111 3.96 -7.70 -8.35
C ALA A 111 4.10 -6.60 -9.39
N LEU A 112 5.05 -6.77 -10.32
CA LEU A 112 5.25 -5.88 -11.46
C LEU A 112 4.71 -6.55 -12.71
N GLY A 113 3.74 -5.91 -13.36
CA GLY A 113 3.16 -6.37 -14.61
C GLY A 113 4.05 -6.12 -15.81
N THR A 114 4.10 -7.08 -16.73
CA THR A 114 4.77 -6.89 -18.03
C THR A 114 3.83 -6.36 -19.11
N ALA A 115 2.54 -6.25 -18.82
CA ALA A 115 1.50 -5.82 -19.74
C ALA A 115 0.69 -4.67 -19.15
N ASP A 116 0.15 -3.83 -20.03
CA ASP A 116 -0.73 -2.73 -19.65
C ASP A 116 -2.00 -3.27 -18.97
N GLY A 117 -2.17 -2.91 -17.71
CA GLY A 117 -3.33 -3.31 -16.92
C GLY A 117 -3.17 -2.99 -15.45
N THR A 118 -4.20 -3.36 -14.70
CA THR A 118 -4.29 -3.19 -13.26
C THR A 118 -4.11 -4.55 -12.59
N TYR A 119 -3.28 -4.59 -11.56
CA TYR A 119 -2.97 -5.81 -10.82
C TYR A 119 -3.54 -5.71 -9.40
N VAL A 120 -3.68 -6.86 -8.74
CA VAL A 120 -4.03 -7.00 -7.32
C VAL A 120 -3.38 -8.22 -6.70
N VAL A 121 -3.20 -8.21 -5.38
CA VAL A 121 -3.16 -9.45 -4.60
C VAL A 121 -4.59 -10.01 -4.58
N ASN A 122 -4.79 -11.16 -5.21
CA ASN A 122 -6.11 -11.78 -5.37
C ASN A 122 -6.50 -12.67 -4.20
N LYS A 123 -5.49 -13.26 -3.55
CA LYS A 123 -5.63 -14.21 -2.46
C LYS A 123 -4.38 -14.15 -1.60
N TRP A 124 -4.58 -14.18 -0.29
CA TRP A 124 -3.53 -14.41 0.69
C TRP A 124 -4.09 -15.19 1.87
N VAL A 125 -3.64 -16.43 2.02
CA VAL A 125 -4.05 -17.36 3.08
C VAL A 125 -2.82 -17.73 3.92
N GLN A 126 -2.96 -17.71 5.24
CA GLN A 126 -1.89 -18.06 6.17
C GLN A 126 -1.79 -19.57 6.38
N SER A 127 -0.75 -20.02 7.07
CA SER A 127 -0.47 -21.44 7.33
C SER A 127 -1.55 -22.14 8.17
N ASP A 128 -2.29 -21.40 9.00
CA ASP A 128 -3.42 -21.90 9.79
C ASP A 128 -4.77 -21.87 9.05
N GLY A 129 -4.77 -21.45 7.78
CA GLY A 129 -5.96 -21.32 6.95
C GLY A 129 -6.73 -20.00 7.12
N SER A 130 -6.30 -19.11 8.01
CA SER A 130 -6.89 -17.76 8.10
C SER A 130 -6.61 -16.95 6.84
N VAL A 131 -7.56 -16.09 6.45
CA VAL A 131 -7.54 -15.36 5.18
C VAL A 131 -7.22 -13.89 5.44
N LEU A 132 -6.09 -13.42 4.91
CA LEU A 132 -5.72 -12.01 4.94
C LEU A 132 -6.40 -11.24 3.82
N VAL A 133 -6.34 -11.80 2.61
CA VAL A 133 -6.98 -11.25 1.40
C VAL A 133 -7.97 -12.24 0.85
N THR A 134 -9.25 -11.85 0.85
CA THR A 134 -10.39 -12.65 0.40
C THR A 134 -10.22 -13.08 -1.06
N PRO A 135 -10.21 -14.39 -1.37
CA PRO A 135 -10.04 -14.86 -2.74
C PRO A 135 -11.06 -14.27 -3.71
N ASN A 136 -10.60 -13.75 -4.85
CA ASN A 136 -11.43 -13.27 -5.95
C ASN A 136 -12.35 -12.08 -5.58
N TRP A 137 -11.99 -11.30 -4.56
CA TRP A 137 -12.76 -10.13 -4.09
C TRP A 137 -13.18 -9.18 -5.23
N LEU A 138 -12.34 -8.99 -6.24
CA LEU A 138 -12.67 -8.20 -7.44
C LEU A 138 -13.84 -8.73 -8.27
N THR A 139 -14.01 -10.05 -8.32
CA THR A 139 -15.02 -10.69 -9.18
C THR A 139 -16.30 -11.03 -8.43
N GLN A 140 -16.27 -11.01 -7.09
CA GLN A 140 -17.42 -11.36 -6.27
C GLN A 140 -18.49 -10.26 -6.21
N GLY A 141 -18.21 -9.08 -6.79
CA GLY A 141 -19.22 -8.01 -6.96
C GLY A 141 -19.88 -7.59 -5.66
N SER A 142 -19.19 -7.75 -4.53
CA SER A 142 -19.73 -7.33 -3.24
C SER A 142 -19.85 -5.82 -3.28
N GLU A 143 -21.02 -5.28 -2.92
CA GLU A 143 -21.24 -3.82 -2.80
C GLU A 143 -20.25 -3.17 -1.81
N GLN A 144 -19.53 -3.98 -1.03
CA GLN A 144 -18.54 -3.59 -0.04
C GLN A 144 -17.18 -3.27 -0.68
N ASP A 145 -16.78 -3.95 -1.76
CA ASP A 145 -15.47 -3.74 -2.39
C ASP A 145 -15.56 -2.63 -3.46
N GLN A 146 -15.70 -1.39 -2.98
CA GLN A 146 -15.83 -0.20 -3.81
C GLN A 146 -14.48 0.39 -4.21
N GLY A 147 -14.42 0.97 -5.42
CA GLY A 147 -13.29 1.77 -5.87
C GLY A 147 -11.98 1.02 -6.13
N GLY A 148 -11.96 -0.32 -6.12
CA GLY A 148 -10.72 -1.07 -6.25
C GLY A 148 -9.97 -1.26 -4.92
N ILE A 149 -10.69 -1.16 -3.81
CA ILE A 149 -10.22 -1.48 -2.47
C ILE A 149 -11.00 -2.71 -1.96
N CYS A 150 -10.30 -3.68 -1.37
CA CYS A 150 -10.93 -4.81 -0.73
C CYS A 150 -11.33 -4.44 0.71
N MET A 151 -12.55 -3.97 0.88
CA MET A 151 -13.08 -3.59 2.21
C MET A 151 -13.46 -4.82 3.04
N SER A 152 -13.74 -5.94 2.37
CA SER A 152 -14.04 -7.23 3.01
C SER A 152 -12.81 -8.01 3.46
N CYS A 153 -11.61 -7.60 3.04
CA CYS A 153 -10.37 -8.26 3.40
C CYS A 153 -9.97 -7.90 4.84
N ALA A 154 -9.46 -8.89 5.59
CA ALA A 154 -8.94 -8.64 6.94
C ALA A 154 -7.73 -7.71 6.89
N ASP A 155 -6.83 -7.94 5.92
CA ASP A 155 -5.75 -7.03 5.54
C ASP A 155 -6.16 -6.28 4.27
N ARG A 156 -6.25 -4.94 4.35
CA ARG A 156 -6.87 -4.15 3.28
C ARG A 156 -6.00 -4.17 2.03
N ALA A 157 -6.56 -4.62 0.91
CA ALA A 157 -5.86 -4.69 -0.36
C ALA A 157 -6.35 -3.60 -1.34
N THR A 158 -5.46 -3.15 -2.22
CA THR A 158 -5.77 -2.20 -3.30
C THR A 158 -5.39 -2.77 -4.65
N MET A 159 -5.93 -2.16 -5.69
CA MET A 159 -5.50 -2.38 -7.06
C MET A 159 -4.66 -1.22 -7.58
N SER A 160 -3.70 -1.51 -8.45
CA SER A 160 -2.88 -0.47 -9.06
C SER A 160 -2.45 -0.85 -10.47
N GLU A 161 -2.38 0.14 -11.34
CA GLU A 161 -1.91 0.01 -12.72
C GLU A 161 -0.39 -0.24 -12.76
N GLY A 162 0.05 -1.14 -13.64
CA GLY A 162 1.46 -1.45 -13.90
C GLY A 162 2.15 -2.28 -12.81
N ALA A 163 2.01 -1.90 -11.54
CA ALA A 163 2.58 -2.62 -10.40
C ALA A 163 1.71 -2.46 -9.15
N ILE A 164 1.72 -3.46 -8.28
CA ILE A 164 1.08 -3.44 -6.96
C ILE A 164 2.06 -3.74 -5.85
N ALA A 165 1.71 -3.29 -4.66
CA ALA A 165 2.21 -3.83 -3.42
C ALA A 165 1.11 -3.90 -2.36
N LEU A 166 1.31 -4.78 -1.39
CA LEU A 166 0.48 -4.95 -0.22
C LEU A 166 1.38 -5.26 0.97
N ILE A 167 1.17 -4.59 2.09
CA ILE A 167 1.85 -4.89 3.36
C ILE A 167 0.85 -5.42 4.37
N ALA A 168 1.20 -6.53 5.03
CA ALA A 168 0.46 -7.10 6.14
C ALA A 168 1.35 -7.15 7.40
N PRO A 169 0.82 -6.85 8.60
CA PRO A 169 -0.53 -6.32 8.82
C PRO A 169 -0.61 -4.81 8.53
N ASN A 170 -1.63 -4.38 7.81
CA ASN A 170 -2.06 -2.98 7.73
C ASN A 170 -3.34 -2.71 8.55
N ASN A 171 -3.83 -3.72 9.26
CA ASN A 171 -4.96 -3.67 10.17
C ASN A 171 -4.53 -4.32 11.51
N PRO A 172 -4.66 -3.63 12.66
CA PRO A 172 -4.21 -4.19 13.94
C PRO A 172 -5.02 -5.41 14.42
N SER A 173 -6.18 -5.69 13.82
CA SER A 173 -6.90 -6.95 14.08
C SER A 173 -6.30 -8.18 13.39
N VAL A 174 -5.37 -7.96 12.45
CA VAL A 174 -4.65 -9.03 11.75
C VAL A 174 -3.41 -9.43 12.53
N THR A 175 -3.24 -10.73 12.70
CA THR A 175 -2.01 -11.35 13.23
C THR A 175 -1.37 -12.19 12.15
N LEU A 176 -0.07 -11.98 11.90
CA LEU A 176 0.71 -12.83 11.02
C LEU A 176 1.02 -14.16 11.71
N VAL A 177 0.75 -15.27 11.01
CA VAL A 177 0.97 -16.62 11.52
C VAL A 177 2.16 -17.24 10.77
N PRO A 178 3.26 -17.60 11.44
CA PRO A 178 4.42 -18.21 10.77
C PRO A 178 4.08 -19.49 9.99
N GLY A 179 4.92 -19.84 9.01
CA GLY A 179 4.79 -21.05 8.19
C GLY A 179 4.43 -20.76 6.73
N GLU A 180 3.97 -21.78 6.00
CA GLU A 180 3.66 -21.65 4.58
C GLU A 180 2.37 -20.86 4.34
N HIS A 181 2.49 -19.68 3.74
CA HIS A 181 1.37 -18.90 3.22
C HIS A 181 1.13 -19.23 1.75
N THR A 182 -0.11 -19.02 1.28
CA THR A 182 -0.45 -19.09 -0.14
C THR A 182 -0.85 -17.72 -0.67
N VAL A 183 -0.18 -17.25 -1.72
CA VAL A 183 -0.44 -15.95 -2.38
C VAL A 183 -0.75 -16.16 -3.86
N SER A 184 -1.70 -15.41 -4.42
CA SER A 184 -1.83 -15.28 -5.88
C SER A 184 -2.17 -13.87 -6.33
N ILE A 185 -1.81 -13.57 -7.57
CA ILE A 185 -2.00 -12.28 -8.24
C ILE A 185 -3.13 -12.40 -9.25
N PHE A 186 -3.90 -11.33 -9.42
CA PHE A 186 -4.85 -11.19 -10.50
C PHE A 186 -4.61 -9.90 -11.28
N GLY A 187 -4.71 -9.98 -12.60
CA GLY A 187 -4.59 -8.86 -13.52
C GLY A 187 -5.90 -8.65 -14.28
N ILE A 188 -6.27 -7.38 -14.44
CA ILE A 188 -7.40 -6.95 -15.26
C ILE A 188 -6.96 -5.89 -16.25
N LYS A 189 -7.57 -5.94 -17.43
CA LYS A 189 -7.48 -4.90 -18.43
C LYS A 189 -8.74 -4.05 -18.33
N GLN A 190 -8.56 -2.82 -17.86
CA GLN A 190 -9.61 -1.81 -17.88
C GLN A 190 -9.97 -1.50 -19.34
N LYS A 191 -11.27 -1.38 -19.62
CA LYS A 191 -11.71 -0.97 -20.95
C LYS A 191 -11.48 0.54 -21.08
N PRO A 192 -10.76 1.03 -22.11
CA PRO A 192 -10.52 2.46 -22.26
C PRO A 192 -11.84 3.23 -22.34
N VAL A 193 -11.94 4.30 -21.54
CA VAL A 193 -13.11 5.18 -21.58
C VAL A 193 -12.87 6.23 -22.66
N ALA A 194 -13.60 6.15 -23.77
CA ALA A 194 -13.57 7.16 -24.81
C ALA A 194 -14.24 8.44 -24.27
N GLY A 195 -13.55 9.58 -24.38
CA GLY A 195 -14.04 10.89 -23.93
C GLY A 195 -15.21 11.47 -24.74
N GLN A 196 -15.89 10.69 -25.57
CA GLN A 196 -17.05 11.15 -26.34
C GLN A 196 -18.34 10.96 -25.55
N SER A 197 -19.17 12.00 -25.50
CA SER A 197 -20.53 11.90 -25.01
C SER A 197 -21.43 11.30 -26.09
N GLY A 198 -21.63 9.98 -26.08
CA GLY A 198 -22.53 9.30 -27.01
C GLY A 198 -22.03 7.92 -27.42
N GLY A 199 -22.15 6.94 -26.51
CA GLY A 199 -22.06 5.53 -26.84
C GLY A 199 -23.44 4.90 -27.04
N THR A 200 -23.49 3.78 -27.75
CA THR A 200 -24.65 2.89 -27.74
C THR A 200 -24.20 1.58 -27.11
N CYS A 201 -24.93 1.11 -26.10
CA CYS A 201 -24.70 -0.19 -25.51
C CYS A 201 -24.54 -1.29 -26.57
N GLY A 202 -23.48 -2.09 -26.45
CA GLY A 202 -23.11 -3.15 -27.37
C GLY A 202 -22.28 -2.71 -28.58
N ASP A 203 -21.88 -1.44 -28.68
CA ASP A 203 -21.03 -0.95 -29.79
C ASP A 203 -19.53 -1.29 -29.64
N GLY A 204 -19.16 -1.90 -28.51
CA GLY A 204 -17.79 -2.32 -28.22
C GLY A 204 -16.89 -1.19 -27.69
N THR A 205 -17.38 0.04 -27.58
CA THR A 205 -16.70 1.14 -26.88
C THR A 205 -17.14 1.20 -25.42
N CYS A 206 -16.44 1.99 -24.61
CA CYS A 206 -16.91 2.39 -23.29
C CYS A 206 -16.78 3.90 -23.25
N THR A 207 -17.89 4.62 -23.24
CA THR A 207 -17.89 6.07 -23.02
C THR A 207 -18.18 6.39 -21.56
N PHE A 208 -17.99 7.64 -21.17
CA PHE A 208 -18.35 8.11 -19.82
C PHE A 208 -19.80 7.79 -19.45
N ILE A 209 -20.73 7.86 -20.42
CA ILE A 209 -22.15 7.56 -20.18
C ILE A 209 -22.39 6.05 -20.10
N ASP A 210 -21.66 5.25 -20.89
CA ASP A 210 -21.84 3.79 -20.94
C ASP A 210 -21.48 3.12 -19.62
N GLN A 211 -20.58 3.71 -18.83
CA GLN A 211 -20.26 3.22 -17.48
C GLN A 211 -21.50 3.11 -16.58
N PHE A 212 -22.49 3.98 -16.81
CA PHE A 212 -23.74 4.01 -16.05
C PHE A 212 -24.89 3.31 -16.79
N GLN A 213 -24.98 3.48 -18.11
CA GLN A 213 -26.09 2.93 -18.89
C GLN A 213 -25.91 1.44 -19.17
N CYS A 214 -24.68 1.00 -19.43
CA CYS A 214 -24.33 -0.36 -19.82
C CYS A 214 -23.02 -0.82 -19.16
N PRO A 215 -23.02 -0.98 -17.83
CA PRO A 215 -21.83 -1.33 -17.06
C PRO A 215 -21.19 -2.64 -17.51
N GLN A 216 -21.96 -3.58 -18.08
CA GLN A 216 -21.44 -4.82 -18.65
C GLN A 216 -20.53 -4.60 -19.86
N ASP A 217 -20.81 -3.58 -20.67
CA ASP A 217 -19.97 -3.27 -21.83
C ASP A 217 -18.65 -2.63 -21.41
N CYS A 218 -18.65 -1.92 -20.28
CA CYS A 218 -17.47 -1.31 -19.66
C CYS A 218 -16.76 -2.22 -18.66
N ALA A 219 -17.22 -3.46 -18.48
CA ALA A 219 -16.67 -4.35 -17.48
C ALA A 219 -15.18 -4.64 -17.76
N PRO A 220 -14.32 -4.59 -16.72
CA PRO A 220 -12.93 -4.98 -16.87
C PRO A 220 -12.82 -6.44 -17.31
N SER A 221 -11.85 -6.73 -18.18
CA SER A 221 -11.60 -8.09 -18.66
C SER A 221 -10.37 -8.70 -17.98
N PRO A 222 -10.33 -10.02 -17.72
CA PRO A 222 -9.13 -10.65 -17.17
C PRO A 222 -7.93 -10.47 -18.12
N LEU A 223 -6.76 -10.14 -17.56
CA LEU A 223 -5.53 -9.91 -18.31
C LEU A 223 -4.69 -11.18 -18.42
N ASN A 224 -4.39 -11.60 -19.65
CA ASN A 224 -3.35 -12.60 -19.88
C ASN A 224 -1.99 -11.90 -20.02
N GLY A 225 -0.94 -12.45 -19.41
CA GLY A 225 0.37 -11.81 -19.41
C GLY A 225 1.31 -12.44 -18.39
N LYS A 226 2.33 -11.70 -17.99
CA LYS A 226 3.29 -12.10 -16.96
C LYS A 226 3.36 -11.04 -15.87
N VAL A 227 3.69 -11.49 -14.66
CA VAL A 227 4.04 -10.62 -13.54
C VAL A 227 5.34 -11.10 -12.90
N LEU A 228 6.14 -10.18 -12.38
CA LEU A 228 7.30 -10.47 -11.54
C LEU A 228 6.88 -10.31 -10.08
N LEU A 229 6.81 -11.41 -9.34
CA LEU A 229 6.42 -11.45 -7.94
C LEU A 229 7.66 -11.37 -7.03
N SER A 230 7.67 -10.40 -6.13
CA SER A 230 8.63 -10.32 -5.02
C SER A 230 7.89 -10.34 -3.69
N VAL A 231 8.45 -11.03 -2.70
CA VAL A 231 7.92 -11.10 -1.34
C VAL A 231 9.04 -10.88 -0.35
N PHE A 232 8.84 -9.92 0.54
CA PHE A 232 9.79 -9.54 1.58
C PHE A 232 9.15 -9.71 2.95
N ALA A 233 9.90 -10.24 3.91
CA ALA A 233 9.53 -10.23 5.31
C ALA A 233 10.44 -9.29 6.07
N LYS A 234 9.85 -8.40 6.88
CA LYS A 234 10.60 -7.69 7.90
C LYS A 234 10.57 -8.51 9.17
N VAL A 235 11.73 -8.76 9.76
CA VAL A 235 11.89 -9.59 10.95
C VAL A 235 12.52 -8.80 12.08
N SER A 236 12.15 -9.12 13.32
CA SER A 236 12.71 -8.55 14.56
C SER A 236 13.08 -9.71 15.49
N PRO A 237 14.10 -9.62 16.37
CA PRO A 237 14.43 -10.69 17.32
C PRO A 237 13.24 -11.22 18.12
N ASP A 238 12.33 -10.33 18.50
CA ASP A 238 11.20 -10.58 19.40
C ASP A 238 9.84 -10.62 18.67
N GLY A 239 9.82 -10.45 17.35
CA GLY A 239 8.58 -10.33 16.59
C GLY A 239 7.78 -9.06 16.90
N VAL A 240 8.40 -8.03 17.48
CA VAL A 240 7.78 -6.74 17.79
C VAL A 240 8.26 -5.67 16.81
N VAL A 241 7.34 -4.82 16.34
CA VAL A 241 7.70 -3.65 15.52
C VAL A 241 8.42 -2.64 16.41
N PRO A 242 9.66 -2.22 16.08
CA PRO A 242 10.35 -1.23 16.91
C PRO A 242 9.62 0.10 16.96
N ASP A 243 9.75 0.83 18.07
CA ASP A 243 9.08 2.11 18.30
C ASP A 243 9.66 3.27 17.47
N THR A 244 10.90 3.12 17.00
CA THR A 244 11.59 4.10 16.18
C THR A 244 11.97 3.52 14.83
N GLY A 245 12.19 4.36 13.83
CA GLY A 245 12.74 3.94 12.54
C GLY A 245 13.35 5.10 11.78
N VAL A 246 14.15 4.81 10.76
CA VAL A 246 14.77 5.81 9.89
C VAL A 246 14.31 5.62 8.45
N LEU A 247 13.90 6.71 7.82
CA LEU A 247 13.50 6.74 6.42
C LEU A 247 14.47 7.63 5.64
N ASP A 248 15.22 7.02 4.72
CA ASP A 248 16.10 7.75 3.81
C ASP A 248 15.30 8.19 2.56
N LEU A 249 15.69 9.30 1.93
CA LEU A 249 14.96 9.92 0.82
C LEU A 249 15.86 10.17 -0.40
N ASN A 250 15.32 9.90 -1.59
CA ASN A 250 15.86 10.38 -2.87
C ASN A 250 14.96 11.51 -3.38
N LEU A 251 15.48 12.73 -3.42
CA LEU A 251 14.74 13.91 -3.87
C LEU A 251 15.12 14.23 -5.32
N HIS A 252 14.12 14.23 -6.20
CA HIS A 252 14.25 14.50 -7.62
C HIS A 252 13.61 15.83 -7.99
N PHE A 253 14.44 16.72 -8.52
CA PHE A 253 14.05 18.08 -8.87
C PHE A 253 13.94 18.24 -10.38
N THR A 254 12.78 18.67 -10.84
CA THR A 254 12.52 19.03 -12.24
C THR A 254 12.89 20.49 -12.54
N GLY A 255 13.34 21.24 -11.53
CA GLY A 255 13.47 22.71 -11.59
C GLY A 255 12.21 23.47 -11.14
N ALA A 256 11.14 22.75 -10.78
CA ALA A 256 9.91 23.33 -10.24
C ALA A 256 10.20 24.25 -9.04
N ARG A 257 9.53 25.41 -8.99
CA ARG A 257 9.79 26.49 -8.00
C ARG A 257 11.24 27.02 -7.95
N GLY A 258 12.09 26.68 -8.92
CA GLY A 258 13.52 27.01 -8.92
C GLY A 258 14.35 26.10 -8.00
N TRP A 259 13.75 25.06 -7.44
CA TRP A 259 14.46 24.05 -6.66
C TRP A 259 15.20 23.10 -7.59
N THR A 260 16.48 22.90 -7.30
CA THR A 260 17.38 21.97 -7.95
C THR A 260 18.18 21.23 -6.88
N ALA A 261 18.89 20.18 -7.25
CA ALA A 261 19.80 19.50 -6.35
C ALA A 261 20.85 20.43 -5.73
N ALA A 262 21.22 21.49 -6.44
CA ALA A 262 22.17 22.49 -5.96
C ALA A 262 21.54 23.57 -5.06
N THR A 263 20.29 23.98 -5.31
CA THR A 263 19.66 25.09 -4.58
C THR A 263 18.88 24.63 -3.34
N ALA A 264 18.17 23.50 -3.45
CA ALA A 264 17.27 22.99 -2.41
C ALA A 264 17.92 22.78 -1.03
N PRO A 265 19.18 22.31 -0.90
CA PRO A 265 19.82 22.16 0.42
C PRO A 265 19.97 23.46 1.21
N THR A 266 19.91 24.62 0.55
CA THR A 266 20.07 25.95 1.18
C THR A 266 18.87 26.86 1.00
N ASP A 267 17.84 26.42 0.27
CA ASP A 267 16.62 27.18 0.04
C ASP A 267 15.76 27.20 1.31
N ALA A 268 15.43 28.38 1.81
CA ALA A 268 14.75 28.53 3.09
C ALA A 268 13.33 27.93 3.08
N ASP A 269 12.60 28.05 1.96
CA ASP A 269 11.26 27.48 1.83
C ASP A 269 11.32 25.95 1.80
N PHE A 270 12.28 25.39 1.05
CA PHE A 270 12.46 23.95 0.99
C PHE A 270 12.87 23.35 2.34
N GLN A 271 13.79 24.01 3.06
CA GLN A 271 14.18 23.55 4.39
C GLN A 271 13.01 23.61 5.38
N ALA A 272 12.13 24.62 5.29
CA ALA A 272 10.91 24.67 6.09
C ALA A 272 9.95 23.49 5.80
N VAL A 273 9.84 23.08 4.53
CA VAL A 273 9.08 21.88 4.14
C VAL A 273 9.68 20.61 4.77
N LEU A 274 11.01 20.44 4.70
CA LEU A 274 11.69 19.31 5.33
C LEU A 274 11.56 19.30 6.86
N ASP A 275 11.62 20.47 7.51
CA ASP A 275 11.46 20.59 8.96
C ASP A 275 10.03 20.25 9.41
N SER A 276 9.03 20.64 8.61
CA SER A 276 7.64 20.23 8.84
C SER A 276 7.48 18.72 8.71
N LEU A 277 8.01 18.10 7.64
CA LEU A 277 8.01 16.64 7.46
C LEU A 277 8.66 15.92 8.65
N ARG A 278 9.85 16.37 9.08
CA ARG A 278 10.55 15.82 10.26
C ARG A 278 9.68 15.91 11.51
N THR A 279 9.00 17.04 11.71
CA THR A 279 8.11 17.25 12.86
C THR A 279 6.90 16.31 12.82
N ILE A 280 6.28 16.12 11.65
CA ILE A 280 5.13 15.24 11.48
C ILE A 280 5.53 13.79 11.78
N TYR A 281 6.61 13.32 11.17
CA TYR A 281 7.02 11.90 11.24
C TYR A 281 7.62 11.54 12.62
N ALA A 282 8.23 12.51 13.32
CA ALA A 282 8.72 12.32 14.68
C ALA A 282 7.61 11.97 15.68
N GLN A 283 6.35 12.36 15.42
CA GLN A 283 5.20 11.98 16.27
C GLN A 283 5.06 10.45 16.41
N VAL A 284 5.50 9.71 15.40
CA VAL A 284 5.44 8.24 15.32
C VAL A 284 6.84 7.62 15.30
N GLY A 285 7.84 8.27 15.90
CA GLY A 285 9.17 7.71 16.05
C GLY A 285 9.96 7.53 14.74
N LEU A 286 9.51 8.14 13.65
CA LEU A 286 10.25 8.14 12.38
C LEU A 286 11.18 9.35 12.30
N THR A 287 12.43 9.09 11.98
CA THR A 287 13.43 10.13 11.67
C THR A 287 13.72 10.11 10.18
N ILE A 288 13.82 11.29 9.56
CA ILE A 288 14.32 11.41 8.19
C ILE A 288 15.84 11.27 8.23
N GLY A 289 16.36 10.25 7.53
CA GLY A 289 17.77 9.88 7.51
C GLY A 289 18.56 10.59 6.42
N GLU A 290 19.27 9.81 5.61
CA GLU A 290 20.05 10.33 4.50
C GLU A 290 19.13 10.90 3.42
N ILE A 291 19.50 12.06 2.88
CA ILE A 291 18.77 12.70 1.78
C ILE A 291 19.73 12.87 0.61
N THR A 292 19.41 12.21 -0.50
CA THR A 292 20.10 12.42 -1.78
C THR A 292 19.32 13.41 -2.63
N TYR A 293 20.02 14.35 -3.26
CA TYR A 293 19.42 15.37 -4.14
C TYR A 293 19.83 15.12 -5.58
N ARG A 294 18.88 15.08 -6.51
CA ARG A 294 19.10 14.78 -7.93
C ARG A 294 18.30 15.72 -8.81
N ASP A 295 18.92 16.22 -9.88
CA ASP A 295 18.18 16.90 -10.94
C ASP A 295 17.74 15.87 -11.98
N ILE A 296 16.51 16.00 -12.44
CA ILE A 296 15.94 15.21 -13.53
C ILE A 296 15.44 16.13 -14.65
N ASP A 297 15.00 15.56 -15.76
CA ASP A 297 14.58 16.33 -16.94
C ASP A 297 13.43 17.29 -16.60
N ALA A 298 13.58 18.55 -17.01
CA ALA A 298 12.59 19.60 -16.79
C ALA A 298 11.26 19.36 -17.53
N ARG A 299 11.21 18.45 -18.50
CA ARG A 299 9.94 18.04 -19.13
C ARG A 299 8.91 17.52 -18.13
N PHE A 300 9.37 16.99 -16.99
CA PHE A 300 8.51 16.49 -15.93
C PHE A 300 7.98 17.58 -14.99
N GLN A 301 8.29 18.86 -15.23
CA GLN A 301 7.69 19.96 -14.46
C GLN A 301 6.15 19.96 -14.56
N VAL A 302 5.61 19.53 -15.70
CA VAL A 302 4.17 19.42 -15.93
C VAL A 302 3.87 17.99 -16.36
N ILE A 303 3.05 17.29 -15.60
CA ILE A 303 2.61 15.93 -15.88
C ILE A 303 1.22 16.01 -16.52
N GLU A 304 1.12 15.71 -17.80
CA GLU A 304 -0.14 15.85 -18.57
C GLU A 304 -1.05 14.63 -18.40
N SER A 305 -0.47 13.47 -18.07
CA SER A 305 -1.17 12.21 -17.88
C SER A 305 -0.76 11.52 -16.58
N VAL A 306 -1.76 11.23 -15.73
CA VAL A 306 -1.57 10.59 -14.40
C VAL A 306 -2.04 9.13 -14.34
N THR A 307 -2.71 8.66 -15.40
CA THR A 307 -3.24 7.30 -15.53
C THR A 307 -3.05 6.80 -16.96
N GLY A 308 -3.06 5.49 -17.14
CA GLY A 308 -2.97 4.87 -18.45
C GLY A 308 -1.55 4.45 -18.79
N PRO A 309 -1.42 3.58 -19.81
CA PRO A 309 -0.13 3.03 -20.20
C PRO A 309 0.77 4.13 -20.75
N ASN A 310 2.03 4.13 -20.30
CA ASN A 310 3.04 5.14 -20.66
C ASN A 310 2.64 6.58 -20.29
N SER A 311 1.84 6.76 -19.24
CA SER A 311 1.55 8.09 -18.70
C SER A 311 2.83 8.79 -18.21
N ASP A 312 2.85 10.11 -18.30
CA ASP A 312 4.00 10.94 -17.90
C ASP A 312 4.35 10.70 -16.44
N LEU A 313 3.35 10.44 -15.59
CA LEU A 313 3.55 10.12 -14.18
C LEU A 313 4.28 8.78 -13.98
N MET A 314 3.94 7.76 -14.76
CA MET A 314 4.63 6.47 -14.69
C MET A 314 6.06 6.57 -15.23
N GLU A 315 6.27 7.39 -16.25
CA GLU A 315 7.61 7.67 -16.78
C GLU A 315 8.45 8.51 -15.80
N LEU A 316 7.82 9.40 -15.03
CA LEU A 316 8.47 10.12 -13.93
C LEU A 316 8.97 9.15 -12.86
N TYR A 317 8.13 8.20 -12.42
CA TYR A 317 8.52 7.22 -11.40
C TYR A 317 9.64 6.28 -11.85
N SER A 318 9.75 5.99 -13.15
CA SER A 318 10.86 5.16 -13.66
C SER A 318 12.21 5.88 -13.61
N GLN A 319 12.26 7.19 -13.37
CA GLN A 319 13.52 7.95 -13.19
C GLN A 319 14.27 7.56 -11.91
N SER A 320 13.69 6.73 -11.04
CA SER A 320 14.37 6.15 -9.88
C SER A 320 15.38 5.04 -10.27
N GLU A 321 15.43 4.62 -11.54
CA GLU A 321 16.36 3.57 -11.99
C GLU A 321 17.81 3.86 -11.57
N GLY A 322 18.42 2.87 -10.91
CA GLY A 322 19.81 2.97 -10.40
C GLY A 322 19.96 3.70 -9.06
N ASN A 323 18.87 4.14 -8.44
CA ASN A 323 18.91 4.71 -7.09
C ASN A 323 19.15 3.66 -6.00
N ALA A 324 19.51 4.13 -4.80
CA ALA A 324 19.64 3.28 -3.64
C ALA A 324 18.30 2.61 -3.31
N LEU A 325 18.32 1.29 -3.08
CA LEU A 325 17.12 0.50 -2.84
C LEU A 325 16.50 0.73 -1.45
N ASN A 326 17.17 1.46 -0.56
CA ASN A 326 16.74 1.73 0.82
C ASN A 326 16.25 3.17 1.05
N ALA A 327 15.97 3.93 -0.01
CA ALA A 327 15.50 5.31 0.09
C ALA A 327 14.26 5.53 -0.79
N LEU A 328 13.30 6.29 -0.27
CA LEU A 328 12.03 6.57 -0.95
C LEU A 328 12.20 7.73 -1.93
N ASP A 329 11.72 7.54 -3.16
CA ASP A 329 11.85 8.49 -4.27
C ASP A 329 10.71 9.52 -4.30
N LEU A 330 11.08 10.80 -4.21
CA LEU A 330 10.17 11.95 -4.20
C LEU A 330 10.46 12.86 -5.40
N TYR A 331 9.43 13.20 -6.15
CA TYR A 331 9.53 14.02 -7.36
C TYR A 331 8.79 15.33 -7.19
N PHE A 332 9.49 16.45 -7.35
CA PHE A 332 8.90 17.78 -7.22
C PHE A 332 8.53 18.35 -8.61
N VAL A 333 7.25 18.59 -8.82
CA VAL A 333 6.67 19.05 -10.11
C VAL A 333 5.84 20.32 -9.91
N ASP A 334 5.62 21.10 -10.96
CA ASP A 334 4.77 22.30 -10.90
C ASP A 334 3.28 21.96 -11.02
N GLU A 335 2.91 20.90 -11.74
CA GLU A 335 1.50 20.58 -12.00
C GLU A 335 1.30 19.10 -12.33
N LEU A 336 0.22 18.53 -11.78
CA LEU A 336 -0.34 17.23 -12.16
C LEU A 336 -1.70 17.47 -12.80
N SER A 337 -1.81 17.27 -14.11
CA SER A 337 -3.04 17.48 -14.86
C SER A 337 -3.98 16.28 -14.69
N SER A 338 -5.23 16.57 -14.31
CA SER A 338 -6.30 15.57 -14.26
C SER A 338 -7.60 16.15 -14.78
N GLN A 339 -8.38 15.31 -15.47
CA GLN A 339 -9.72 15.67 -15.93
C GLN A 339 -10.70 15.89 -14.77
N PHE A 340 -10.34 15.47 -13.55
CA PHE A 340 -11.25 15.39 -12.40
C PHE A 340 -10.96 16.39 -11.28
N GLY A 341 -10.00 17.31 -11.45
CA GLY A 341 -9.77 18.38 -10.48
C GLY A 341 -8.29 18.67 -10.23
N ILE A 342 -8.04 19.34 -9.11
CA ILE A 342 -6.70 19.68 -8.63
C ILE A 342 -6.10 18.47 -7.93
N ILE A 343 -4.96 17.99 -8.40
CA ILE A 343 -4.15 16.96 -7.72
C ILE A 343 -2.95 17.65 -7.07
N LEU A 344 -2.73 17.39 -5.78
CA LEU A 344 -1.62 18.00 -5.02
C LEU A 344 -0.41 17.08 -4.95
N GLY A 345 -0.65 15.78 -4.94
CA GLY A 345 0.39 14.78 -5.04
C GLY A 345 -0.23 13.43 -5.39
N VAL A 346 0.63 12.48 -5.73
CA VAL A 346 0.23 11.10 -6.01
C VAL A 346 1.33 10.19 -5.49
N ALA A 347 0.96 9.20 -4.68
CA ALA A 347 1.82 8.06 -4.39
C ALA A 347 1.76 7.02 -5.52
N GLY A 348 2.88 6.36 -5.83
CA GLY A 348 2.93 5.25 -6.77
C GLY A 348 2.11 4.01 -6.35
N GLY A 349 1.71 3.93 -5.09
CA GLY A 349 0.81 2.90 -4.59
C GLY A 349 0.51 3.03 -3.11
N ILE A 350 -0.39 2.19 -2.60
CA ILE A 350 -0.73 2.08 -1.18
C ILE A 350 -0.56 0.60 -0.75
N PRO A 351 0.63 0.19 -0.27
CA PRO A 351 1.91 0.90 -0.35
C PRO A 351 2.48 0.92 -1.79
N GLY A 352 3.57 1.67 -1.98
CA GLY A 352 4.39 1.55 -3.19
C GLY A 352 5.20 0.24 -3.22
N PRO A 353 5.68 -0.21 -4.40
CA PRO A 353 6.54 -1.38 -4.51
C PRO A 353 7.77 -1.29 -3.60
N PRO A 354 7.95 -2.19 -2.62
CA PRO A 354 9.07 -2.15 -1.69
C PRO A 354 10.39 -2.49 -2.40
N LEU A 355 11.44 -1.71 -2.12
CA LEU A 355 12.82 -2.01 -2.54
C LEU A 355 12.99 -2.22 -4.06
N VAL A 356 12.05 -1.72 -4.86
CA VAL A 356 12.10 -1.75 -6.33
C VAL A 356 12.21 -0.32 -6.82
N GLN A 357 13.27 -0.05 -7.56
CA GLN A 357 13.52 1.22 -8.23
C GLN A 357 13.35 1.08 -9.74
N GLY A 358 13.05 2.18 -10.42
CA GLY A 358 12.85 2.23 -11.86
C GLY A 358 11.52 1.67 -12.35
N SER A 359 10.60 1.29 -11.45
CA SER A 359 9.26 0.84 -11.87
C SER A 359 8.35 2.01 -12.18
N GLN A 360 7.24 1.73 -12.87
CA GLN A 360 6.17 2.69 -13.15
C GLN A 360 5.47 3.21 -11.89
N ARG A 361 5.81 2.73 -10.69
CA ARG A 361 5.19 3.07 -9.40
C ARG A 361 6.23 3.32 -8.28
N SER A 362 7.52 3.44 -8.61
CA SER A 362 8.61 3.61 -7.66
C SER A 362 8.81 5.07 -7.23
N GLY A 363 7.80 5.67 -6.59
CA GLY A 363 7.97 6.95 -5.91
C GLY A 363 6.67 7.72 -5.66
N VAL A 364 6.83 8.99 -5.34
CA VAL A 364 5.76 9.93 -4.99
C VAL A 364 5.97 11.25 -5.72
N ALA A 365 4.95 11.73 -6.43
CA ALA A 365 4.98 13.04 -7.09
C ALA A 365 4.29 14.10 -6.22
N ILE A 366 4.91 15.28 -6.11
CA ILE A 366 4.48 16.37 -5.23
C ILE A 366 4.39 17.65 -6.05
N VAL A 367 3.20 18.26 -6.08
CA VAL A 367 2.97 19.57 -6.71
C VAL A 367 3.46 20.68 -5.77
N VAL A 368 4.43 21.46 -6.23
CA VAL A 368 5.07 22.53 -5.42
C VAL A 368 4.50 23.92 -5.71
N LYS A 369 3.76 24.06 -6.82
CA LYS A 369 3.08 25.29 -7.18
C LYS A 369 1.85 25.46 -6.31
N GLN A 370 1.78 26.57 -5.57
CA GLN A 370 0.63 26.85 -4.72
C GLN A 370 -0.65 27.01 -5.54
N ILE A 371 -1.71 26.35 -5.09
CA ILE A 371 -3.03 26.42 -5.71
C ILE A 371 -3.95 27.16 -4.76
N GLN A 372 -4.50 28.29 -5.22
CA GLN A 372 -5.34 29.14 -4.37
C GLN A 372 -6.61 28.41 -3.96
N GLY A 373 -6.96 28.50 -2.67
CA GLY A 373 -8.17 27.90 -2.10
C GLY A 373 -8.04 26.44 -1.67
N VAL A 374 -6.84 25.84 -1.82
CA VAL A 374 -6.52 24.51 -1.32
C VAL A 374 -5.98 24.62 0.12
N PRO A 375 -6.49 23.83 1.08
CA PRO A 375 -6.07 23.93 2.49
C PRO A 375 -4.71 23.28 2.77
N ALA A 376 -4.30 22.27 2.00
CA ALA A 376 -3.02 21.57 2.20
C ALA A 376 -1.83 22.36 1.64
N GLY A 377 -0.72 22.32 2.40
CA GLY A 377 0.58 22.86 1.99
C GLY A 377 1.43 21.83 1.27
N VAL A 378 2.56 22.26 0.70
CA VAL A 378 3.54 21.34 0.06
C VAL A 378 4.09 20.35 1.08
N ASP A 379 4.28 20.79 2.32
CA ASP A 379 4.74 19.98 3.44
C ASP A 379 3.75 18.89 3.87
N THR A 380 2.49 19.24 4.12
CA THR A 380 1.48 18.24 4.49
C THR A 380 1.16 17.31 3.33
N THR A 381 1.14 17.81 2.09
CA THR A 381 0.98 17.00 0.88
C THR A 381 2.12 15.99 0.74
N MET A 382 3.38 16.44 0.87
CA MET A 382 4.55 15.55 0.85
C MET A 382 4.43 14.46 1.92
N ALA A 383 4.10 14.84 3.16
CA ALA A 383 3.95 13.90 4.27
C ALA A 383 2.80 12.90 4.06
N HIS A 384 1.67 13.37 3.50
CA HIS A 384 0.47 12.57 3.22
C HIS A 384 0.73 11.50 2.16
N GLU A 385 1.30 11.89 1.01
CA GLU A 385 1.58 10.96 -0.08
C GLU A 385 2.68 9.96 0.29
N MET A 386 3.68 10.39 1.08
CA MET A 386 4.64 9.45 1.68
C MET A 386 3.94 8.47 2.63
N GLY A 387 2.92 8.90 3.37
CA GLY A 387 2.09 8.04 4.21
C GLY A 387 1.39 6.96 3.40
N HIS A 388 0.79 7.33 2.26
CA HIS A 388 0.24 6.38 1.29
C HIS A 388 1.29 5.38 0.79
N PHE A 389 2.45 5.87 0.35
CA PHE A 389 3.53 5.03 -0.15
C PHE A 389 4.02 4.03 0.91
N LEU A 390 3.95 4.40 2.19
CA LEU A 390 4.30 3.56 3.34
C LEU A 390 3.18 2.62 3.79
N GLY A 391 1.99 2.70 3.19
CA GLY A 391 0.88 1.75 3.37
C GLY A 391 -0.32 2.30 4.14
N LEU A 392 -0.41 3.61 4.36
CA LEU A 392 -1.57 4.23 5.00
C LEU A 392 -2.69 4.50 4.02
N PHE A 393 -3.93 4.34 4.47
CA PHE A 393 -5.13 4.72 3.74
C PHE A 393 -5.63 6.08 4.21
N HIS A 394 -6.55 6.69 3.46
CA HIS A 394 -7.25 7.84 3.98
C HIS A 394 -8.02 7.46 5.25
N THR A 395 -7.89 8.27 6.31
CA THR A 395 -8.69 8.06 7.54
C THR A 395 -10.15 8.05 7.16
N SER A 396 -10.63 9.06 6.43
CA SER A 396 -11.97 9.03 5.84
C SER A 396 -11.97 9.57 4.42
N GLU A 397 -12.58 8.82 3.51
CA GLU A 397 -12.77 9.24 2.12
C GLU A 397 -13.87 10.31 1.99
N GLN A 398 -13.78 11.10 0.93
CA GLN A 398 -14.82 12.08 0.60
C GLN A 398 -16.04 11.32 0.07
N ALA A 399 -17.04 11.12 0.92
CA ALA A 399 -18.25 10.41 0.53
C ALA A 399 -19.19 11.33 -0.27
N PHE A 400 -19.31 11.09 -1.58
CA PHE A 400 -20.42 11.66 -2.38
C PHE A 400 -21.72 10.86 -2.19
N PHE A 401 -21.61 9.58 -1.82
CA PHE A 401 -22.73 8.69 -1.49
C PHE A 401 -22.32 7.76 -0.34
N PRO A 402 -23.24 7.43 0.60
CA PRO A 402 -22.95 6.50 1.69
C PRO A 402 -22.81 5.04 1.20
N PRO A 403 -22.08 4.16 1.93
CA PRO A 403 -21.36 4.44 3.19
C PRO A 403 -20.03 5.16 2.96
N GLN A 404 -19.60 5.94 3.97
CA GLN A 404 -18.26 6.52 3.96
C GLN A 404 -17.20 5.42 4.14
N ILE A 405 -16.16 5.47 3.31
CA ILE A 405 -15.01 4.59 3.43
C ILE A 405 -14.08 5.16 4.50
N HIS A 406 -13.78 4.36 5.52
CA HIS A 406 -12.84 4.66 6.61
C HIS A 406 -11.64 3.71 6.54
N ASP A 407 -10.46 4.10 7.01
CA ASP A 407 -9.28 3.22 7.09
C ASP A 407 -9.54 1.99 8.02
N PRO A 408 -8.68 0.95 8.03
CA PRO A 408 -8.87 -0.19 8.93
C PRO A 408 -8.29 0.04 10.34
N LEU A 409 -7.93 1.28 10.70
CA LEU A 409 -7.22 1.59 11.94
C LEU A 409 -8.21 2.14 12.99
N PRO A 410 -8.45 1.43 14.11
CA PRO A 410 -9.47 1.80 15.07
C PRO A 410 -9.11 3.01 15.95
N ASP A 411 -7.89 3.55 15.84
CA ASP A 411 -7.43 4.74 16.57
C ASP A 411 -7.47 6.04 15.74
N THR A 412 -7.99 5.98 14.52
CA THR A 412 -8.27 7.15 13.68
C THR A 412 -9.78 7.46 13.74
N PRO A 413 -10.17 8.68 14.14
CA PRO A 413 -11.57 9.09 14.14
C PRO A 413 -12.07 9.34 12.71
N GLU A 414 -13.34 9.02 12.46
CA GLU A 414 -14.02 9.38 11.22
C GLU A 414 -14.17 10.91 11.09
N ASN A 415 -13.92 11.44 9.89
CA ASN A 415 -14.13 12.85 9.53
C ASN A 415 -13.31 13.90 10.33
N ASP A 416 -12.16 13.51 10.87
CA ASP A 416 -11.27 14.45 11.55
C ASP A 416 -10.17 14.97 10.60
N GLU A 417 -10.36 16.20 10.12
CA GLU A 417 -9.43 16.92 9.24
C GLU A 417 -8.05 17.19 9.87
N SER A 418 -7.88 17.01 11.18
CA SER A 418 -6.57 17.19 11.83
C SER A 418 -5.58 16.06 11.51
N TYR A 419 -6.07 14.88 11.14
CA TYR A 419 -5.22 13.73 10.81
C TYR A 419 -4.58 13.92 9.43
N LEU A 420 -3.28 13.61 9.36
CA LEU A 420 -2.48 13.73 8.14
C LEU A 420 -3.16 13.00 6.98
N MET A 421 -3.65 11.78 7.23
CA MET A 421 -4.27 10.94 6.22
C MET A 421 -5.76 11.24 5.99
N PHE A 422 -6.32 12.33 6.49
CA PHE A 422 -7.65 12.73 6.02
C PHE A 422 -7.59 13.14 4.53
N ASN A 423 -8.63 12.89 3.74
CA ASN A 423 -8.60 13.01 2.26
C ASN A 423 -8.22 14.40 1.70
N THR A 424 -8.27 15.46 2.51
CA THR A 424 -7.82 16.79 2.09
C THR A 424 -6.31 16.95 2.14
N GLY A 425 -5.60 16.07 2.85
CA GLY A 425 -4.15 16.16 3.09
C GLY A 425 -3.71 17.39 3.88
N ALA A 426 -4.66 18.09 4.53
CA ALA A 426 -4.38 19.34 5.25
C ALA A 426 -3.99 19.11 6.73
N GLY A 427 -4.31 17.93 7.27
CA GLY A 427 -3.96 17.56 8.63
C GLY A 427 -2.45 17.28 8.80
N ASN A 428 -2.03 17.15 10.05
CA ASN A 428 -0.63 16.87 10.40
C ASN A 428 -0.47 15.91 11.59
N VAL A 429 -1.56 15.32 12.08
CA VAL A 429 -1.56 14.34 13.17
C VAL A 429 -1.43 12.92 12.61
N LEU A 430 -0.57 12.11 13.21
CA LEU A 430 -0.49 10.67 12.94
C LEU A 430 -0.88 9.87 14.18
N SER A 431 -1.64 8.79 13.99
CA SER A 431 -2.02 7.88 15.07
C SER A 431 -0.89 6.90 15.43
N PRO A 432 -0.88 6.32 16.64
CA PRO A 432 0.01 5.22 17.00
C PRO A 432 -0.05 4.04 16.02
N TYR A 433 -1.23 3.62 15.54
CA TYR A 433 -1.31 2.53 14.58
C TYR A 433 -0.83 2.91 13.18
N GLN A 434 -1.06 4.15 12.73
CA GLN A 434 -0.44 4.66 11.51
C GLN A 434 1.10 4.57 11.61
N GLY A 435 1.66 4.98 12.75
CA GLY A 435 3.08 4.82 13.04
C GLY A 435 3.58 3.38 12.96
N ARG A 436 2.82 2.43 13.50
CA ARG A 436 3.16 1.00 13.44
C ARG A 436 3.20 0.48 12.01
N VAL A 437 2.22 0.83 11.17
CA VAL A 437 2.20 0.42 9.75
C VAL A 437 3.41 0.99 9.03
N MET A 438 3.69 2.29 9.18
CA MET A 438 4.84 2.94 8.54
C MET A 438 6.17 2.30 8.98
N ARG A 439 6.40 2.09 10.28
CA ARG A 439 7.64 1.47 10.79
C ARG A 439 7.78 0.00 10.41
N SER A 440 6.68 -0.66 10.07
CA SER A 440 6.67 -2.04 9.57
C SER A 440 7.06 -2.12 8.09
N ASN A 441 7.08 -1.00 7.36
CA ASN A 441 7.39 -0.98 5.94
C ASN A 441 8.88 -1.31 5.67
N PRO A 442 9.23 -2.11 4.63
CA PRO A 442 10.61 -2.40 4.24
C PRO A 442 11.48 -1.16 3.96
N TRP A 443 10.89 -0.04 3.55
CA TRP A 443 11.62 1.22 3.33
C TRP A 443 12.15 1.87 4.61
N VAL A 444 11.58 1.53 5.76
CA VAL A 444 12.02 2.07 7.06
C VAL A 444 13.10 1.16 7.64
N ARG A 445 14.32 1.64 7.74
CA ARG A 445 15.40 0.89 8.38
C ARG A 445 15.39 1.09 9.90
N HIS A 446 15.96 0.11 10.59
CA HIS A 446 16.09 0.08 12.04
C HIS A 446 17.57 -0.12 12.34
N PRO A 447 18.34 0.97 12.52
CA PRO A 447 19.76 0.82 12.83
C PRO A 447 19.90 0.02 14.12
N ALA A 448 20.81 -0.95 14.13
CA ALA A 448 21.21 -1.65 15.33
C ALA A 448 21.57 -0.63 16.41
N ASP A 449 21.11 -0.85 17.63
CA ASP A 449 21.48 0.01 18.76
C ASP A 449 22.97 -0.17 19.02
N THR A 450 23.80 0.74 18.48
CA THR A 450 25.26 0.70 18.64
C THR A 450 25.69 1.09 20.06
N THR A 451 24.77 1.28 21.01
CA THR A 451 25.09 1.69 22.39
C THR A 451 25.68 0.58 23.27
N LEU A 452 25.96 -0.61 22.74
CA LEU A 452 26.74 -1.65 23.42
C LEU A 452 28.08 -1.89 22.73
N GLY A 453 29.05 -0.97 22.89
CA GLY A 453 30.36 -1.17 22.27
C GLY A 453 31.54 -0.25 22.63
N GLU A 454 31.40 0.72 23.54
CA GLU A 454 32.57 1.53 23.98
C GLU A 454 33.13 1.18 25.36
N ASP A 455 32.53 0.22 26.08
CA ASP A 455 33.10 -0.30 27.34
C ASP A 455 33.62 -1.73 27.15
N GLY A 456 34.77 -1.88 26.48
CA GLY A 456 35.54 -3.12 26.57
C GLY A 456 36.38 -3.47 25.35
N LEU A 457 37.49 -2.75 25.16
CA LEU A 457 38.81 -3.33 24.83
C LEU A 457 39.93 -2.35 25.22
#